data_AF-A0A2V7RAR9-F1
#
_entry.id   AF-A0A2V7RAR9-F1
#
_cell.length_a   1.000
_cell.length_b   1.000
_cell.length_c   1.000
_cell.angle_alpha   90.00
_cell.angle_beta   90.00
_cell.angle_gamma   90.00
#
_symmetry.space_group_name_H-M   'P 1'
#
loop_
_entity.id
_entity.type
_entity.pdbx_description
1 polymer ?
#
loop_
_entity_poly.entity_id
_entity_poly.type
_entity_poly.pdbx_seq_one_letter_code
_entity_poly.pdbx_strand_id
1 'polypeptide(L)'
;MSSLSRLKASPGLLIRALVALGAVAAIAAAVATYASGRAALGADAAEELVVLVIVGALVRRLGIALPGNGFSSYILGVTAYAMLDRGWPFGVLVGPIAMLVGDVALRRLPSAAARDNAAHLAAGGAVAGLVYERLGGATGAPAIATANLPTLVVFLVLLPCVVNATFYLELALGRSLAWVDPRLTARWEAVVYACSAGLALGWFALMHANVDTAAFLVIGAGLAGAAAATFSVIRRGVRADELALIQGLGQAIARDISLAKSFPRIQELARRLVPWEHMGFARYDAATNEMELIADTAAPAGGKFRYDANAGLTGEVLRLRRPVVARALAREQVVAPGREQPGSEVLVPLYHAAQLVGVWSVRHSDPAMYRDSDGDMLALLAPQLALMLAIEGSVQPVVGASDRTTSYMQTLTATTQQIHASSQAVAASARRASQGAAQAAGLVSALAHDASELAQHAGEVAAAGDETRASGAQMEQTTEKIRLATQAAVRRLSDLGVTTEESAREVRRLRDVAEQVEKF
;
A
#
# COMPACT_ATOMS: atom_id res chain seq x y z
N MET A 1 -49.07 -25.77 -3.97
CA MET A 1 -48.69 -25.96 -2.54
C MET A 1 -47.21 -25.62 -2.37
N SER A 2 -46.88 -24.33 -2.36
CA SER A 2 -45.51 -23.82 -2.24
C SER A 2 -45.58 -22.52 -1.45
N SER A 3 -45.19 -22.56 -0.18
CA SER A 3 -44.80 -21.42 0.66
C SER A 3 -44.75 -21.87 2.13
N LEU A 4 -43.74 -22.67 2.48
CA LEU A 4 -43.24 -22.73 3.85
C LEU A 4 -41.72 -22.77 3.72
N SER A 5 -41.13 -21.62 3.36
CA SER A 5 -39.70 -21.43 3.59
C SER A 5 -39.49 -21.55 5.09
N ARG A 6 -38.93 -22.67 5.54
CA ARG A 6 -38.41 -22.80 6.89
C ARG A 6 -37.34 -21.72 7.05
N LEU A 7 -37.71 -20.60 7.65
CA LEU A 7 -36.78 -19.66 8.26
C LEU A 7 -35.99 -20.49 9.26
N LYS A 8 -34.82 -21.00 8.85
CA LYS A 8 -33.83 -21.52 9.79
C LYS A 8 -33.42 -20.32 10.63
N ALA A 9 -34.06 -20.18 11.80
CA ALA A 9 -33.64 -19.20 12.79
C ALA A 9 -32.13 -19.36 12.98
N SER A 10 -31.41 -18.24 12.99
CA SER A 10 -29.97 -18.31 13.29
C SER A 10 -29.80 -18.96 14.67
N PRO A 11 -28.77 -19.80 14.88
CA PRO A 11 -28.51 -20.42 16.16
C PRO A 11 -28.48 -19.42 17.34
N GLY A 12 -27.97 -18.20 17.12
CA GLY A 12 -28.04 -17.11 18.10
C GLY A 12 -29.46 -16.66 18.47
N LEU A 13 -30.41 -16.60 17.52
CA LEU A 13 -31.81 -16.26 17.81
C LEU A 13 -32.48 -17.29 18.72
N LEU A 14 -32.12 -18.58 18.59
CA LEU A 14 -32.63 -19.64 19.45
C LEU A 14 -32.12 -19.48 20.89
N ILE A 15 -30.85 -19.16 21.08
CA ILE A 15 -30.28 -18.92 22.41
C ILE A 15 -30.92 -17.72 23.07
N ARG A 16 -31.04 -16.62 22.33
CA ARG A 16 -31.70 -15.42 22.80
C ARG A 16 -33.12 -15.70 23.30
N ALA A 17 -33.87 -16.50 22.55
CA ALA A 17 -35.21 -16.94 22.94
C ALA A 17 -35.19 -17.82 24.20
N LEU A 18 -34.25 -18.77 24.31
CA LEU A 18 -34.08 -19.62 25.48
C LEU A 18 -33.70 -18.82 26.74
N VAL A 19 -32.79 -17.86 26.62
CA VAL A 19 -32.40 -16.96 27.71
C VAL A 19 -33.59 -16.10 28.14
N ALA A 20 -34.34 -15.53 27.20
CA ALA A 20 -35.54 -14.76 27.49
C ALA A 20 -36.62 -15.61 28.20
N LEU A 21 -36.86 -16.84 27.74
CA LEU A 21 -37.78 -17.77 28.41
C LEU A 21 -37.30 -18.13 29.82
N GLY A 22 -36.00 -18.40 29.98
CA GLY A 22 -35.38 -18.66 31.28
C GLY A 22 -35.52 -17.47 32.24
N ALA A 23 -35.34 -16.25 31.75
CA ALA A 23 -35.53 -15.02 32.51
C ALA A 23 -36.98 -14.85 32.98
N VAL A 24 -37.95 -15.06 32.08
CA VAL A 24 -39.38 -14.99 32.43
C VAL A 24 -39.74 -16.06 33.46
N ALA A 25 -39.27 -17.30 33.28
CA ALA A 25 -39.48 -18.38 34.22
C ALA A 25 -38.87 -18.08 35.60
N ALA A 26 -37.65 -17.53 35.62
CA ALA A 26 -36.97 -17.13 36.85
C ALA A 26 -37.74 -16.03 37.61
N ILE A 27 -38.18 -14.99 36.91
CA ILE A 27 -38.97 -13.90 37.52
C ILE A 27 -40.32 -14.43 38.02
N ALA A 28 -41.01 -15.26 37.23
CA ALA A 28 -42.27 -15.87 37.64
C ALA A 28 -42.11 -16.77 38.86
N ALA A 29 -41.04 -17.57 38.92
CA ALA A 29 -40.73 -18.41 40.07
C ALA A 29 -40.38 -17.57 41.32
N ALA A 30 -39.66 -16.47 41.14
CA ALA A 30 -39.36 -15.54 42.24
C ALA A 30 -40.64 -14.93 42.83
N VAL A 31 -41.53 -14.40 41.97
CA VAL A 31 -42.83 -13.85 42.38
C VAL A 31 -43.69 -14.93 43.06
N ALA A 32 -43.74 -16.13 42.51
CA ALA A 32 -44.50 -17.24 43.09
C ALA A 32 -43.96 -17.66 44.47
N THR A 33 -42.65 -17.57 44.69
CA THR A 33 -42.04 -17.89 46.00
C THR A 33 -42.51 -16.93 47.09
N TYR A 34 -42.63 -15.64 46.78
CA TYR A 34 -43.19 -14.65 47.71
C TYR A 34 -44.71 -14.78 47.84
N ALA A 35 -45.43 -14.97 46.74
CA ALA A 35 -46.89 -15.11 46.75
C ALA A 35 -47.37 -16.36 47.53
N SER A 36 -46.57 -17.43 47.52
CA SER A 36 -46.85 -18.67 48.26
C SER A 36 -46.41 -18.63 49.73
N GLY A 37 -45.80 -17.53 50.19
CA GLY A 37 -45.29 -17.39 51.55
C GLY A 37 -44.07 -18.26 51.87
N ARG A 38 -43.44 -18.89 50.87
CA ARG A 38 -42.20 -19.67 51.05
C ARG A 38 -41.00 -18.81 51.40
N ALA A 39 -41.04 -17.53 51.01
CA ALA A 39 -40.12 -16.51 51.45
C ALA A 39 -40.92 -15.32 52.00
N ALA A 40 -40.48 -14.77 53.13
CA ALA A 40 -41.09 -13.59 53.72
C ALA A 40 -40.46 -12.32 53.14
N LEU A 41 -41.29 -11.40 52.64
CA LEU A 41 -40.89 -10.02 52.42
C LEU A 41 -40.93 -9.32 53.78
N GLY A 42 -39.76 -9.02 54.35
CA GLY A 42 -39.66 -8.18 55.55
C GLY A 42 -40.31 -6.80 55.35
N ALA A 43 -40.63 -6.10 56.43
CA ALA A 43 -41.30 -4.80 56.37
C ALA A 43 -40.52 -3.72 55.58
N ASP A 44 -39.20 -3.90 55.51
CA ASP A 44 -38.21 -3.06 54.84
C ASP A 44 -37.89 -3.49 53.39
N ALA A 45 -38.46 -4.61 52.91
CA ALA A 45 -38.12 -5.19 51.60
C ALA A 45 -38.33 -4.22 50.43
N ALA A 46 -39.38 -3.39 50.50
CA ALA A 46 -39.71 -2.43 49.48
C ALA A 46 -38.69 -1.27 49.42
N GLU A 47 -38.26 -0.79 50.59
CA GLU A 47 -37.26 0.27 50.69
C GLU A 47 -35.91 -0.22 50.18
N GLU A 48 -35.49 -1.42 50.60
CA GLU A 48 -34.25 -2.03 50.15
C GLU A 48 -34.26 -2.29 48.64
N LEU A 49 -35.37 -2.80 48.09
CA LEU A 49 -35.53 -2.98 46.65
C LEU A 49 -35.29 -1.67 45.90
N VAL A 50 -35.91 -0.57 46.35
CA VAL A 50 -35.76 0.75 45.72
C VAL A 50 -34.32 1.23 45.79
N VAL A 51 -33.67 1.13 46.96
CA VAL A 51 -32.28 1.55 47.14
C VAL A 51 -31.35 0.74 46.24
N LEU A 52 -31.46 -0.59 46.22
CA LEU A 52 -30.62 -1.46 45.40
C LEU A 52 -30.88 -1.25 43.90
N VAL A 53 -32.11 -0.95 43.48
CA VAL A 53 -32.42 -0.58 42.10
C VAL A 53 -31.75 0.73 41.71
N ILE A 54 -31.77 1.75 42.57
CA ILE A 54 -31.10 3.03 42.32
C ILE A 54 -29.58 2.84 42.24
N VAL A 55 -29.00 2.13 43.21
CA VAL A 55 -27.55 1.84 43.24
C VAL A 55 -27.15 1.03 42.02
N GLY A 56 -27.89 -0.03 41.69
CA GLY A 56 -27.67 -0.86 40.52
C GLY A 56 -27.77 -0.08 39.20
N ALA A 57 -28.75 0.82 39.07
CA ALA A 57 -28.86 1.70 37.91
C ALA A 57 -27.68 2.69 37.82
N LEU A 58 -27.24 3.24 38.95
CA LEU A 58 -26.11 4.17 39.00
C LEU A 58 -24.78 3.48 38.63
N VAL A 59 -24.50 2.29 39.18
CA VAL A 59 -23.29 1.54 38.80
C VAL A 59 -23.35 1.09 37.34
N ARG A 60 -24.55 0.91 36.79
CA ARG A 60 -24.74 0.64 35.37
C ARG A 60 -24.40 1.86 34.52
N ARG A 61 -24.87 3.06 34.91
CA ARG A 61 -24.49 4.34 34.27
C ARG A 61 -22.98 4.55 34.30
N LEU A 62 -22.35 4.22 35.43
CA LEU A 62 -20.90 4.29 35.64
C LEU A 62 -20.18 3.02 35.17
N GLY A 63 -20.71 2.28 34.20
CA GLY A 63 -20.00 1.10 33.71
C GLY A 63 -18.76 1.42 32.88
N ILE A 64 -17.94 0.40 32.69
CA ILE A 64 -16.63 0.46 32.06
C ILE A 64 -16.75 -0.19 30.68
N ALA A 65 -16.50 0.59 29.65
CA ALA A 65 -16.34 0.07 28.30
C ALA A 65 -15.08 -0.81 28.26
N LEU A 66 -15.21 -2.00 27.68
CA LEU A 66 -14.12 -2.95 27.52
C LEU A 66 -13.73 -3.06 26.04
N PRO A 67 -12.52 -3.55 25.73
CA PRO A 67 -12.12 -3.81 24.35
C PRO A 67 -13.12 -4.73 23.64
N GLY A 68 -13.40 -4.42 22.38
CA GLY A 68 -14.23 -5.27 21.50
C GLY A 68 -15.72 -5.15 21.74
N ASN A 69 -16.21 -3.93 21.96
CA ASN A 69 -17.62 -3.62 22.25
C ASN A 69 -18.17 -4.23 23.55
N GLY A 70 -17.30 -4.79 24.40
CA GLY A 70 -17.66 -5.29 25.72
C GLY A 70 -18.06 -4.16 26.68
N PHE A 71 -18.87 -4.48 27.68
CA PHE A 71 -19.26 -3.53 28.70
C PHE A 71 -19.47 -4.24 30.04
N SER A 72 -18.77 -3.79 31.07
CA SER A 72 -18.89 -4.35 32.42
C SER A 72 -19.22 -3.29 33.46
N SER A 73 -19.83 -3.70 34.56
CA SER A 73 -20.30 -2.80 35.63
C SER A 73 -20.42 -3.56 36.94
N TYR A 74 -20.54 -2.85 38.06
CA TYR A 74 -20.68 -3.48 39.38
C TYR A 74 -22.10 -4.04 39.67
N ILE A 75 -22.94 -4.21 38.65
CA ILE A 75 -24.31 -4.72 38.77
C ILE A 75 -24.36 -6.15 39.33
N LEU A 76 -23.35 -6.98 39.01
CA LEU A 76 -23.27 -8.34 39.53
C LEU A 76 -23.04 -8.37 41.05
N GLY A 77 -22.30 -7.39 41.60
CA GLY A 77 -22.16 -7.23 43.05
C GLY A 77 -23.46 -6.80 43.72
N VAL A 78 -24.21 -5.88 43.12
CA VAL A 78 -25.55 -5.48 43.63
C VAL A 78 -26.50 -6.69 43.63
N THR A 79 -26.45 -7.50 42.57
CA THR A 79 -27.22 -8.74 42.47
C THR A 79 -26.78 -9.75 43.52
N ALA A 80 -25.47 -9.95 43.70
CA ALA A 80 -24.92 -10.84 44.72
C ALA A 80 -25.32 -10.42 46.13
N TYR A 81 -25.23 -9.12 46.47
CA TYR A 81 -25.70 -8.56 47.73
C TYR A 81 -27.18 -8.94 47.97
N ALA A 82 -28.05 -8.65 47.01
CA ALA A 82 -29.49 -8.93 47.12
C ALA A 82 -29.78 -10.43 47.33
N MET A 83 -29.02 -11.30 46.66
CA MET A 83 -29.15 -12.76 46.80
C MET A 83 -28.67 -13.27 48.16
N LEU A 84 -27.59 -12.71 48.69
CA LEU A 84 -27.08 -13.08 50.01
C LEU A 84 -27.99 -12.56 51.12
N ASP A 85 -28.62 -11.40 50.93
CA ASP A 85 -29.49 -10.78 51.93
C ASP A 85 -30.82 -11.54 52.07
N ARG A 86 -31.55 -11.70 50.96
CA ARG A 86 -32.93 -12.23 50.97
C ARG A 86 -33.15 -13.47 50.12
N GLY A 87 -32.08 -14.05 49.58
CA GLY A 87 -32.13 -15.21 48.71
C GLY A 87 -32.26 -14.87 47.23
N TRP A 88 -32.10 -15.90 46.40
CA TRP A 88 -32.11 -15.75 44.94
C TRP A 88 -33.39 -15.12 44.37
N PRO A 89 -34.62 -15.32 44.91
CA PRO A 89 -35.82 -14.67 44.39
C PRO A 89 -35.71 -13.14 44.42
N PHE A 90 -35.11 -12.58 45.49
CA PHE A 90 -34.94 -11.13 45.62
C PHE A 90 -33.94 -10.60 44.61
N GLY A 91 -32.78 -11.26 44.47
CA GLY A 91 -31.75 -10.85 43.52
C GLY A 91 -32.21 -10.89 42.06
N VAL A 92 -33.05 -11.86 41.69
CA VAL A 92 -33.66 -11.97 40.35
C VAL A 92 -34.68 -10.87 40.07
N LEU A 93 -35.24 -10.23 41.10
CA LEU A 93 -36.07 -9.03 40.93
C LEU A 93 -35.20 -7.76 40.86
N VAL A 94 -34.27 -7.60 41.81
CA VAL A 94 -33.40 -6.41 41.93
C VAL A 94 -32.53 -6.22 40.68
N GLY A 95 -31.73 -7.22 40.31
CA GLY A 95 -30.68 -7.09 39.29
C GLY A 95 -31.22 -6.69 37.91
N PRO A 96 -32.19 -7.41 37.35
CA PRO A 96 -32.78 -7.10 36.04
C PRO A 96 -33.52 -5.75 36.00
N ILE A 97 -34.25 -5.37 37.06
CA ILE A 97 -34.92 -4.06 37.14
C ILE A 97 -33.87 -2.94 37.16
N ALA A 98 -32.86 -3.07 38.01
CA ALA A 98 -31.77 -2.11 38.11
C ALA A 98 -31.02 -1.97 36.77
N MET A 99 -30.78 -3.09 36.08
CA MET A 99 -30.12 -3.05 34.78
C MET A 99 -31.00 -2.42 33.69
N LEU A 100 -32.30 -2.70 33.65
CA LEU A 100 -33.24 -2.07 32.73
C LEU A 100 -33.31 -0.56 32.94
N VAL A 101 -33.46 -0.12 34.19
CA VAL A 101 -33.49 1.30 34.55
C VAL A 101 -32.18 1.98 34.16
N GLY A 102 -31.03 1.37 34.51
CA GLY A 102 -29.72 1.89 34.14
C GLY A 102 -29.50 1.97 32.62
N ASP A 103 -29.85 0.92 31.88
CA ASP A 103 -29.61 0.84 30.44
C ASP A 103 -30.55 1.76 29.64
N VAL A 104 -31.83 1.81 30.00
CA VAL A 104 -32.83 2.64 29.28
C VAL A 104 -32.77 4.10 29.74
N ALA A 105 -32.90 4.36 31.04
CA ALA A 105 -33.06 5.73 31.53
C ALA A 105 -31.74 6.51 31.59
N LEU A 106 -30.65 5.85 31.99
CA LEU A 106 -29.38 6.54 32.24
C LEU A 106 -28.38 6.42 31.08
N ARG A 107 -28.34 5.27 30.39
CA ARG A 107 -27.44 5.03 29.26
C ARG A 107 -28.08 5.19 27.88
N ARG A 108 -29.41 5.33 27.82
CA ARG A 108 -30.19 5.54 26.57
C ARG A 108 -29.95 4.44 25.52
N LEU A 109 -29.75 3.20 25.97
CA LEU A 109 -29.68 2.06 25.08
C LEU A 109 -31.05 1.73 24.47
N PRO A 110 -31.11 1.16 23.26
CA PRO A 110 -32.35 0.64 22.70
C PRO A 110 -33.02 -0.35 23.66
N SER A 111 -34.33 -0.21 23.86
CA SER A 111 -35.08 -1.04 24.81
C SER A 111 -34.99 -2.54 24.54
N ALA A 112 -34.79 -2.94 23.28
CA ALA A 112 -34.54 -4.32 22.91
C ALA A 112 -33.21 -4.84 23.47
N ALA A 113 -32.13 -4.07 23.37
CA ALA A 113 -30.81 -4.44 23.90
C ALA A 113 -30.78 -4.42 25.45
N ALA A 114 -31.49 -3.47 26.07
CA ALA A 114 -31.60 -3.41 27.52
C ALA A 114 -32.33 -4.64 28.10
N ARG A 115 -33.43 -5.06 27.46
CA ARG A 115 -34.16 -6.28 27.85
C ARG A 115 -33.32 -7.54 27.68
N ASP A 116 -32.51 -7.57 26.63
CA ASP A 116 -31.60 -8.69 26.34
C ASP A 116 -30.58 -8.88 27.45
N ASN A 117 -29.85 -7.80 27.79
CA ASN A 117 -28.92 -7.81 28.91
C ASN A 117 -29.64 -8.29 30.18
N ALA A 118 -30.81 -7.72 30.48
CA ALA A 118 -31.56 -8.03 31.69
C ALA A 118 -31.98 -9.49 31.76
N ALA A 119 -32.27 -10.12 30.62
CA ALA A 119 -32.60 -11.53 30.53
C ALA A 119 -31.40 -12.42 30.88
N HIS A 120 -30.19 -12.11 30.39
CA HIS A 120 -28.97 -12.84 30.77
C HIS A 120 -28.70 -12.78 32.28
N LEU A 121 -28.85 -11.59 32.88
CA LEU A 121 -28.67 -11.42 34.31
C LEU A 121 -29.74 -12.18 35.13
N ALA A 122 -31.00 -12.12 34.70
CA ALA A 122 -32.10 -12.82 35.36
C ALA A 122 -31.93 -14.34 35.30
N ALA A 123 -31.71 -14.89 34.10
CA ALA A 123 -31.59 -16.32 33.87
C ALA A 123 -30.32 -16.89 34.54
N GLY A 124 -29.17 -16.26 34.29
CA GLY A 124 -27.90 -16.70 34.87
C GLY A 124 -27.84 -16.51 36.39
N GLY A 125 -28.38 -15.40 36.89
CA GLY A 125 -28.49 -15.13 38.32
C GLY A 125 -29.38 -16.15 39.03
N ALA A 126 -30.52 -16.53 38.44
CA ALA A 126 -31.40 -17.56 39.00
C ALA A 126 -30.70 -18.92 39.10
N VAL A 127 -29.97 -19.33 38.05
CA VAL A 127 -29.19 -20.58 38.07
C VAL A 127 -28.14 -20.56 39.18
N ALA A 128 -27.36 -19.48 39.28
CA ALA A 128 -26.33 -19.36 40.32
C ALA A 128 -26.92 -19.37 41.74
N GLY A 129 -28.03 -18.63 41.94
CA GLY A 129 -28.72 -18.57 43.22
C GLY A 129 -29.40 -19.88 43.62
N LEU A 130 -29.99 -20.62 42.67
CA LEU A 130 -30.54 -21.96 42.91
C LEU A 130 -29.45 -22.96 43.29
N VAL A 131 -28.29 -22.90 42.63
CA VAL A 131 -27.15 -23.76 43.01
C VAL A 131 -26.68 -23.42 44.42
N TYR A 132 -26.57 -22.13 44.76
CA TYR A 132 -26.22 -21.69 46.11
C TYR A 132 -27.20 -22.23 47.17
N GLU A 133 -28.51 -22.09 46.94
CA GLU A 133 -29.53 -22.64 47.83
C GLU A 133 -29.42 -24.17 47.96
N ARG A 134 -29.19 -24.89 46.85
CA ARG A 134 -29.06 -26.36 46.85
C ARG A 134 -27.83 -26.88 47.55
N LEU A 135 -26.77 -26.08 47.62
CA LEU A 135 -25.56 -26.37 48.39
C LEU A 135 -25.70 -26.01 49.88
N GLY A 136 -26.90 -25.63 50.33
CA GLY A 136 -27.17 -25.23 51.71
C GLY A 136 -26.71 -23.81 52.02
N GLY A 137 -26.62 -22.94 51.01
CA GLY A 137 -26.22 -21.54 51.15
C GLY A 137 -27.13 -20.77 52.11
N ALA A 138 -26.53 -20.12 53.10
CA ALA A 138 -27.26 -19.31 54.06
C ALA A 138 -27.58 -17.90 53.52
N THR A 139 -28.62 -17.26 54.05
CA THR A 139 -29.00 -15.87 53.73
C THR A 139 -29.02 -15.01 54.99
N GLY A 140 -28.99 -13.69 54.84
CA GLY A 140 -28.83 -12.74 55.95
C GLY A 140 -27.47 -12.84 56.64
N ALA A 141 -27.36 -12.44 57.90
CA ALA A 141 -26.07 -12.43 58.64
C ALA A 141 -25.26 -13.75 58.55
N PRO A 142 -25.87 -14.95 58.59
CA PRO A 142 -25.14 -16.22 58.42
C PRO A 142 -24.48 -16.42 57.05
N ALA A 143 -24.82 -15.65 56.02
CA ALA A 143 -24.26 -15.78 54.67
C ALA A 143 -22.73 -15.56 54.62
N ILE A 144 -22.17 -14.79 55.55
CA ILE A 144 -20.72 -14.58 55.68
C ILE A 144 -20.10 -15.38 56.83
N ALA A 145 -20.85 -16.29 57.45
CA ALA A 145 -20.32 -17.15 58.50
C ALA A 145 -19.28 -18.13 57.94
N THR A 146 -18.34 -18.54 58.80
CA THR A 146 -17.26 -19.47 58.45
C THR A 146 -17.77 -20.78 57.84
N ALA A 147 -18.88 -21.30 58.36
CA ALA A 147 -19.52 -22.52 57.86
C ALA A 147 -20.06 -22.39 56.42
N ASN A 148 -20.43 -21.17 55.99
CA ASN A 148 -20.99 -20.91 54.68
C ASN A 148 -19.94 -20.50 53.63
N LEU A 149 -18.68 -20.23 54.05
CA LEU A 149 -17.62 -19.76 53.15
C LEU A 149 -17.40 -20.64 51.90
N PRO A 150 -17.38 -21.98 51.98
CA PRO A 150 -17.21 -22.81 50.78
C PRO A 150 -18.33 -22.59 49.76
N THR A 151 -19.58 -22.58 50.24
CA THR A 151 -20.78 -22.39 49.41
C THR A 151 -20.85 -20.96 48.86
N LEU A 152 -20.44 -19.96 49.65
CA LEU A 152 -20.31 -18.58 49.22
C LEU A 152 -19.28 -18.41 48.11
N VAL A 153 -18.10 -19.02 48.23
CA VAL A 153 -17.05 -18.97 47.19
C VAL A 153 -17.56 -19.60 45.90
N VAL A 154 -18.24 -20.75 45.97
CA VAL A 154 -18.85 -21.38 44.79
C VAL A 154 -19.85 -20.44 44.13
N PHE A 155 -20.72 -19.79 44.90
CA PHE A 155 -21.70 -18.83 44.37
C PHE A 155 -21.04 -17.63 43.69
N LEU A 156 -20.03 -17.01 44.32
CA LEU A 156 -19.33 -15.86 43.76
C LEU A 156 -18.55 -16.23 42.49
N VAL A 157 -18.02 -17.44 42.37
CA VAL A 157 -17.38 -17.87 41.10
C VAL A 157 -18.44 -18.20 40.06
N LEU A 158 -19.53 -18.86 40.44
CA LEU A 158 -20.55 -19.34 39.51
C LEU A 158 -21.36 -18.20 38.88
N LEU A 159 -21.72 -17.19 39.67
CA LEU A 159 -22.55 -16.06 39.22
C LEU A 159 -22.02 -15.38 37.93
N PRO A 160 -20.78 -14.87 37.86
CA PRO A 160 -20.26 -14.25 36.64
C PRO A 160 -20.06 -15.28 35.53
N CYS A 161 -19.67 -16.51 35.87
CA CYS A 161 -19.44 -17.57 34.88
C CYS A 161 -20.72 -17.89 34.11
N VAL A 162 -21.84 -18.09 34.80
CA VAL A 162 -23.11 -18.44 34.14
C VAL A 162 -23.67 -17.25 33.38
N VAL A 163 -23.67 -16.05 33.98
CA VAL A 163 -24.18 -14.85 33.31
C VAL A 163 -23.37 -14.57 32.03
N ASN A 164 -22.04 -14.55 32.12
CA ASN A 164 -21.21 -14.26 30.94
C ASN A 164 -21.22 -15.42 29.94
N ALA A 165 -21.33 -16.68 30.37
CA ALA A 165 -21.44 -17.82 29.45
C ALA A 165 -22.71 -17.73 28.58
N THR A 166 -23.85 -17.32 29.14
CA THR A 166 -25.07 -17.15 28.34
C THR A 166 -24.90 -16.07 27.27
N PHE A 167 -24.24 -14.96 27.62
CA PHE A 167 -23.95 -13.86 26.70
C PHE A 167 -22.95 -14.26 25.61
N TYR A 168 -21.86 -14.92 25.99
CA TYR A 168 -20.83 -15.38 25.05
C TYR A 168 -21.30 -16.50 24.15
N LEU A 169 -22.16 -17.38 24.63
CA LEU A 169 -22.77 -18.43 23.82
C LEU A 169 -23.69 -17.83 22.74
N GLU A 170 -24.51 -16.83 23.11
CA GLU A 170 -25.33 -16.10 22.13
C GLU A 170 -24.46 -15.40 21.09
N LEU A 171 -23.41 -14.72 21.52
CA LEU A 171 -22.51 -13.98 20.65
C LEU A 171 -21.72 -14.90 19.70
N ALA A 172 -21.21 -16.03 20.20
CA ALA A 172 -20.47 -17.01 19.39
C ALA A 172 -21.33 -17.70 18.32
N LEU A 173 -22.63 -17.79 18.56
CA LEU A 173 -23.61 -18.43 17.65
C LEU A 173 -24.40 -17.40 16.81
N GLY A 174 -24.18 -16.10 17.06
CA GLY A 174 -24.59 -14.98 16.23
C GLY A 174 -23.65 -14.74 15.05
N ARG A 175 -24.09 -13.98 14.05
CA ARG A 175 -23.27 -13.57 12.90
C ARG A 175 -22.37 -12.34 13.19
N SER A 176 -22.50 -11.71 14.35
CA SER A 176 -21.72 -10.54 14.76
C SER A 176 -20.43 -10.99 15.46
N LEU A 177 -19.34 -11.13 14.71
CA LEU A 177 -18.02 -11.42 15.25
C LEU A 177 -17.45 -10.19 15.97
N ALA A 178 -17.85 -9.96 17.22
CA ALA A 178 -17.43 -8.83 18.05
C ALA A 178 -16.34 -9.19 19.07
N TRP A 179 -15.18 -9.66 18.61
CA TRP A 179 -14.06 -9.86 19.53
C TRP A 179 -12.73 -9.41 18.94
N VAL A 180 -12.17 -8.36 19.56
CA VAL A 180 -10.79 -7.87 19.35
C VAL A 180 -9.79 -8.87 19.95
N ASP A 181 -10.05 -9.29 21.18
CA ASP A 181 -9.27 -10.25 21.95
C ASP A 181 -10.11 -10.80 23.13
N PRO A 182 -10.61 -12.04 23.05
CA PRO A 182 -11.48 -12.59 24.08
C PRO A 182 -10.84 -12.78 25.44
N ARG A 183 -9.51 -12.94 25.46
CA ARG A 183 -8.79 -13.11 26.72
C ARG A 183 -8.68 -11.79 27.46
N LEU A 184 -8.49 -10.69 26.73
CA LEU A 184 -8.39 -9.36 27.32
C LEU A 184 -9.72 -8.89 27.91
N THR A 185 -10.82 -9.08 27.18
CA THR A 185 -12.16 -8.74 27.66
C THR A 185 -12.53 -9.58 28.89
N ALA A 186 -12.34 -10.90 28.82
CA ALA A 186 -12.61 -11.79 29.96
C ALA A 186 -11.75 -11.45 31.19
N ARG A 187 -10.48 -11.06 30.99
CA ARG A 187 -9.60 -10.61 32.08
C ARG A 187 -10.19 -9.39 32.79
N TRP A 188 -10.58 -8.36 32.05
CA TRP A 188 -11.14 -7.16 32.64
C TRP A 188 -12.50 -7.38 33.27
N GLU A 189 -13.35 -8.23 32.69
CA GLU A 189 -14.60 -8.64 33.32
C GLU A 189 -14.36 -9.34 34.66
N ALA A 190 -13.39 -10.25 34.74
CA ALA A 190 -13.02 -10.92 35.97
C ALA A 190 -12.52 -9.94 37.04
N VAL A 191 -11.70 -8.95 36.66
CA VAL A 191 -11.23 -7.89 37.57
C VAL A 191 -12.38 -7.02 38.07
N VAL A 192 -13.25 -6.56 37.16
CA VAL A 192 -14.43 -5.76 37.51
C VAL A 192 -15.35 -6.54 38.44
N TYR A 193 -15.57 -7.82 38.15
CA TYR A 193 -16.38 -8.69 38.99
C TYR A 193 -15.76 -8.91 40.38
N ALA A 194 -14.46 -9.19 40.46
CA ALA A 194 -13.77 -9.39 41.73
C ALA A 194 -13.88 -8.16 42.64
N CYS A 195 -13.66 -6.95 42.09
CA CYS A 195 -13.88 -5.71 42.82
C CYS A 195 -15.36 -5.51 43.20
N SER A 196 -16.28 -5.80 42.29
CA SER A 196 -17.71 -5.71 42.53
C SER A 196 -18.19 -6.64 43.64
N ALA A 197 -17.69 -7.88 43.68
CA ALA A 197 -18.00 -8.87 44.69
C ALA A 197 -17.40 -8.49 46.05
N GLY A 198 -16.14 -8.03 46.07
CA GLY A 198 -15.51 -7.53 47.30
C GLY A 198 -16.26 -6.35 47.92
N LEU A 199 -16.69 -5.39 47.09
CA LEU A 199 -17.52 -4.26 47.55
C LEU A 199 -18.89 -4.74 48.04
N ALA A 200 -19.52 -5.68 47.34
CA ALA A 200 -20.79 -6.27 47.76
C ALA A 200 -20.67 -6.93 49.14
N LEU A 201 -19.64 -7.75 49.36
CA LEU A 201 -19.37 -8.37 50.65
C LEU A 201 -19.04 -7.34 51.75
N GLY A 202 -18.31 -6.28 51.42
CA GLY A 202 -18.00 -5.20 52.35
C GLY A 202 -19.25 -4.45 52.82
N TRP A 203 -20.12 -4.06 51.88
CA TRP A 203 -21.41 -3.45 52.20
C TRP A 203 -22.33 -4.41 52.94
N PHE A 204 -22.35 -5.68 52.54
CA PHE A 204 -23.14 -6.73 53.20
C PHE A 204 -22.72 -6.91 54.66
N ALA A 205 -21.41 -7.03 54.91
CA ALA A 205 -20.86 -7.15 56.26
C ALA A 205 -21.16 -5.91 57.09
N LEU A 206 -21.06 -4.70 56.52
CA LEU A 206 -21.39 -3.46 57.22
C LEU A 206 -22.88 -3.38 57.61
N MET A 207 -23.79 -3.74 56.71
CA MET A 207 -25.24 -3.70 56.95
C MET A 207 -25.71 -4.71 58.01
N HIS A 208 -24.98 -5.83 58.15
CA HIS A 208 -25.25 -6.84 59.18
C HIS A 208 -24.38 -6.67 60.43
N ALA A 209 -23.44 -5.72 60.42
CA ALA A 209 -22.64 -5.41 61.59
C ALA A 209 -23.47 -4.57 62.56
N ASN A 210 -23.50 -4.98 63.82
CA ASN A 210 -24.13 -4.20 64.89
C ASN A 210 -23.19 -3.08 65.36
N VAL A 211 -22.90 -2.13 64.47
CA VAL A 211 -22.00 -0.98 64.69
C VAL A 211 -22.80 0.29 64.97
N ASP A 212 -22.19 1.23 65.69
CA ASP A 212 -22.79 2.53 65.92
C ASP A 212 -22.81 3.40 64.64
N THR A 213 -23.59 4.49 64.67
CA THR A 213 -23.77 5.36 63.51
C THR A 213 -22.45 5.99 63.06
N ALA A 214 -21.56 6.32 64.00
CA ALA A 214 -20.27 6.92 63.67
C ALA A 214 -19.37 5.93 62.91
N ALA A 215 -19.21 4.70 63.40
CA ALA A 215 -18.46 3.67 62.70
C ALA A 215 -19.12 3.31 61.36
N PHE A 216 -20.45 3.24 61.30
CA PHE A 216 -21.16 3.00 60.05
C PHE A 216 -20.82 4.04 58.98
N LEU A 217 -20.85 5.33 59.32
CA LEU A 217 -20.53 6.41 58.39
C LEU A 217 -19.07 6.38 57.94
N VAL A 218 -18.13 6.11 58.86
CA VAL A 218 -16.69 6.04 58.54
C VAL A 218 -16.39 4.84 57.63
N ILE A 219 -16.88 3.65 57.96
CA ILE A 219 -16.66 2.44 57.15
C ILE A 219 -17.38 2.59 55.81
N GLY A 220 -18.61 3.10 55.80
CA GLY A 220 -19.37 3.37 54.58
C GLY A 220 -18.68 4.37 53.66
N ALA A 221 -18.12 5.46 54.20
CA ALA A 221 -17.29 6.40 53.43
C ALA A 221 -16.03 5.72 52.87
N GLY A 222 -15.40 4.84 53.65
CA GLY A 222 -14.27 4.01 53.20
C GLY A 222 -14.65 3.10 52.03
N LEU A 223 -15.78 2.40 52.10
CA LEU A 223 -16.28 1.54 51.02
C LEU A 223 -16.68 2.33 49.77
N ALA A 224 -17.29 3.50 49.92
CA ALA A 224 -17.59 4.40 48.81
C ALA A 224 -16.31 4.93 48.14
N GLY A 225 -15.30 5.31 48.95
CA GLY A 225 -13.97 5.69 48.47
C GLY A 225 -13.27 4.55 47.74
N ALA A 226 -13.35 3.32 48.26
CA ALA A 226 -12.83 2.12 47.61
C ALA A 226 -13.52 1.88 46.26
N ALA A 227 -14.84 2.01 46.19
CA ALA A 227 -15.59 1.89 44.93
C ALA A 227 -15.15 2.92 43.88
N ALA A 228 -14.96 4.19 44.28
CA ALA A 228 -14.47 5.24 43.40
C ALA A 228 -13.01 4.98 42.93
N ALA A 229 -12.16 4.49 43.84
CA ALA A 229 -10.77 4.16 43.56
C ALA A 229 -10.64 2.98 42.60
N THR A 230 -11.32 1.86 42.87
CA THR A 230 -11.30 0.67 42.00
C THR A 230 -11.87 1.01 40.62
N PHE A 231 -12.96 1.77 40.55
CA PHE A 231 -13.51 2.25 39.28
C PHE A 231 -12.48 3.07 38.49
N SER A 232 -11.80 4.02 39.14
CA SER A 232 -10.80 4.89 38.50
C SER A 232 -9.58 4.11 38.01
N VAL A 233 -9.07 3.18 38.83
CA VAL A 233 -7.90 2.34 38.49
C VAL A 233 -8.21 1.43 37.32
N ILE A 234 -9.35 0.72 37.36
CA ILE A 234 -9.75 -0.17 36.27
C ILE A 234 -9.93 0.61 34.97
N ARG A 235 -10.62 1.75 35.01
CA ARG A 235 -10.83 2.58 33.82
C ARG A 235 -9.52 3.07 33.19
N ARG A 236 -8.55 3.45 34.02
CA ARG A 236 -7.20 3.82 33.55
C ARG A 236 -6.44 2.62 33.00
N GLY A 237 -6.56 1.46 33.63
CA GLY A 237 -5.91 0.22 33.19
C GLY A 237 -6.43 -0.27 31.85
N VAL A 238 -7.76 -0.30 31.65
CA VAL A 238 -8.37 -0.65 30.36
C VAL A 238 -7.86 0.28 29.26
N ARG A 239 -7.82 1.59 29.54
CA ARG A 239 -7.32 2.58 28.58
C ARG A 239 -5.82 2.43 28.28
N ALA A 240 -5.03 2.00 29.25
CA ALA A 240 -3.60 1.71 29.05
C ALA A 240 -3.41 0.48 28.16
N ASP A 241 -4.18 -0.59 28.36
CA ASP A 241 -4.15 -1.76 27.47
C ASP A 241 -4.61 -1.41 26.05
N GLU A 242 -5.65 -0.61 25.90
CA GLU A 242 -6.08 -0.08 24.59
C GLU A 242 -4.93 0.68 23.90
N LEU A 243 -4.26 1.57 24.62
CA LEU A 243 -3.10 2.31 24.10
C LEU A 243 -1.92 1.40 23.76
N ALA A 244 -1.65 0.37 24.57
CA ALA A 244 -0.60 -0.61 24.30
C ALA A 244 -0.89 -1.44 23.05
N LEU A 245 -2.15 -1.84 22.85
CA LEU A 245 -2.60 -2.48 21.62
C LEU A 245 -2.36 -1.57 20.42
N ILE A 246 -2.71 -0.29 20.51
CA ILE A 246 -2.50 0.71 19.45
C ILE A 246 -1.01 0.95 19.16
N GLN A 247 -0.16 1.03 20.18
CA GLN A 247 1.27 1.23 20.00
C GLN A 247 1.96 0.02 19.36
N GLY A 248 1.66 -1.19 19.86
CA GLY A 248 2.18 -2.43 19.26
C GLY A 248 1.70 -2.61 17.82
N LEU A 249 0.47 -2.17 17.55
CA LEU A 249 -0.13 -2.13 16.23
C LEU A 249 0.58 -1.13 15.28
N GLY A 250 0.92 0.05 15.77
CA GLY A 250 1.66 1.04 14.98
C GLY A 250 3.08 0.66 14.61
N GLN A 251 3.78 -0.02 15.51
CA GLN A 251 5.12 -0.55 15.21
C GLN A 251 5.09 -1.68 14.18
N ALA A 252 3.99 -2.43 14.07
CA ALA A 252 3.83 -3.47 13.07
C ALA A 252 3.58 -2.91 11.66
N ILE A 253 2.91 -1.75 11.55
CA ILE A 253 2.62 -1.08 10.27
C ILE A 253 3.85 -0.35 9.71
N ALA A 254 4.71 0.19 10.57
CA ALA A 254 5.90 0.96 10.17
C ALA A 254 7.02 0.14 9.47
N ARG A 255 6.89 -1.19 9.35
CA ARG A 255 7.94 -2.06 8.77
C ARG A 255 7.87 -2.23 7.26
N ASP A 256 6.76 -1.86 6.61
CA ASP A 256 6.55 -2.05 5.18
C ASP A 256 6.26 -0.71 4.48
N ILE A 257 6.90 -0.49 3.33
CA ILE A 257 6.86 0.80 2.59
C ILE A 257 5.62 0.90 1.65
N SER A 258 4.86 -0.18 1.45
CA SER A 258 3.72 -0.23 0.51
C SER A 258 2.41 -0.58 1.21
N LEU A 259 1.43 0.33 1.20
CA LEU A 259 0.10 0.14 1.78
C LEU A 259 -0.58 -1.10 1.18
N ALA A 260 -0.45 -1.31 -0.13
CA ALA A 260 -1.03 -2.46 -0.82
C ALA A 260 -0.46 -3.80 -0.29
N LYS A 261 0.84 -3.86 0.00
CA LYS A 261 1.48 -5.07 0.56
C LYS A 261 1.16 -5.24 2.04
N SER A 262 1.02 -4.15 2.78
CA SER A 262 0.64 -4.16 4.20
C SER A 262 -0.87 -4.33 4.41
N PHE A 263 -1.68 -4.23 3.35
CA PHE A 263 -3.14 -4.25 3.45
C PHE A 263 -3.68 -5.50 4.15
N PRO A 264 -3.20 -6.74 3.88
CA PRO A 264 -3.63 -7.92 4.63
C PRO A 264 -3.31 -7.83 6.13
N ARG A 265 -2.19 -7.19 6.49
CA ARG A 265 -1.81 -6.98 7.89
C ARG A 265 -2.72 -5.94 8.53
N ILE A 266 -2.96 -4.82 7.87
CA ILE A 266 -3.89 -3.78 8.34
C ILE A 266 -5.30 -4.35 8.51
N GLN A 267 -5.74 -5.22 7.61
CA GLN A 267 -6.99 -5.96 7.74
C GLN A 267 -7.02 -6.81 9.01
N GLU A 268 -5.98 -7.62 9.27
CA GLU A 268 -5.89 -8.44 10.49
C GLU A 268 -5.99 -7.55 11.73
N LEU A 269 -5.30 -6.42 11.71
CA LEU A 269 -5.19 -5.50 12.83
C LEU A 269 -6.49 -4.72 13.09
N ALA A 270 -7.13 -4.24 12.04
CA ALA A 270 -8.41 -3.57 12.12
C ALA A 270 -9.52 -4.54 12.50
N ARG A 271 -9.41 -5.83 12.12
CA ARG A 271 -10.32 -6.90 12.55
C ARG A 271 -10.19 -7.20 14.03
N ARG A 272 -9.01 -6.96 14.60
CA ARG A 272 -8.88 -6.88 16.05
C ARG A 272 -9.71 -5.68 16.49
N LEU A 273 -9.41 -4.45 16.12
CA LEU A 273 -10.08 -3.27 16.71
C LEU A 273 -11.61 -3.23 16.61
N VAL A 274 -12.19 -3.50 15.44
CA VAL A 274 -13.63 -3.46 15.21
C VAL A 274 -14.05 -4.59 14.27
N PRO A 275 -15.29 -5.10 14.37
CA PRO A 275 -15.80 -6.06 13.39
C PRO A 275 -16.04 -5.40 12.05
N TRP A 276 -15.72 -6.05 10.94
CA TRP A 276 -15.97 -5.50 9.61
C TRP A 276 -16.13 -6.59 8.56
N GLU A 277 -16.92 -6.29 7.52
CA GLU A 277 -17.10 -7.14 6.33
C GLU A 277 -16.28 -6.63 5.16
N HIS A 278 -16.23 -5.30 4.97
CA HIS A 278 -15.44 -4.66 3.94
C HIS A 278 -14.59 -3.50 4.49
N MET A 279 -13.43 -3.29 3.86
CA MET A 279 -12.45 -2.28 4.23
C MET A 279 -11.80 -1.69 2.99
N GLY A 280 -11.55 -0.39 2.99
CA GLY A 280 -10.85 0.26 1.89
C GLY A 280 -10.08 1.53 2.28
N PHE A 281 -9.09 1.86 1.48
CA PHE A 281 -8.28 3.08 1.57
C PHE A 281 -8.39 3.86 0.26
N ALA A 282 -8.70 5.15 0.37
CA ALA A 282 -8.62 6.07 -0.75
C ALA A 282 -7.60 7.17 -0.47
N ARG A 283 -6.75 7.47 -1.44
CA ARG A 283 -5.76 8.55 -1.41
C ARG A 283 -6.39 9.81 -1.98
N TYR A 284 -6.11 10.94 -1.35
CA TYR A 284 -6.53 12.24 -1.83
C TYR A 284 -5.53 12.78 -2.86
N ASP A 285 -6.04 13.21 -4.01
CA ASP A 285 -5.31 13.94 -5.04
C ASP A 285 -5.70 15.43 -4.98
N ALA A 286 -4.79 16.24 -4.42
CA ALA A 286 -5.02 17.67 -4.23
C ALA A 286 -5.11 18.46 -5.55
N ALA A 287 -4.58 17.94 -6.66
CA ALA A 287 -4.59 18.64 -7.95
C ALA A 287 -5.95 18.56 -8.63
N THR A 288 -6.66 17.45 -8.44
CA THR A 288 -7.97 17.18 -9.06
C THR A 288 -9.13 17.27 -8.08
N ASN A 289 -8.84 17.36 -6.76
CA ASN A 289 -9.83 17.28 -5.68
C ASN A 289 -10.63 15.96 -5.73
N GLU A 290 -9.96 14.87 -6.06
CA GLU A 290 -10.54 13.53 -6.15
C GLU A 290 -9.90 12.57 -5.14
N MET A 291 -10.62 11.50 -4.86
CA MET A 291 -10.16 10.35 -4.10
C MET A 291 -9.89 9.20 -5.05
N GLU A 292 -8.68 8.64 -4.99
CA GLU A 292 -8.27 7.45 -5.73
C GLU A 292 -8.25 6.25 -4.78
N LEU A 293 -9.05 5.22 -5.07
CA LEU A 293 -9.06 3.99 -4.30
C LEU A 293 -7.75 3.22 -4.49
N ILE A 294 -6.99 3.04 -3.41
CA ILE A 294 -5.68 2.35 -3.43
C ILE A 294 -5.83 0.87 -3.12
N ALA A 295 -6.69 0.53 -2.16
CA ALA A 295 -6.93 -0.84 -1.75
C ALA A 295 -8.34 -0.97 -1.21
N ASP A 296 -9.05 -2.04 -1.58
CA ASP A 296 -10.39 -2.30 -1.06
C ASP A 296 -10.70 -3.80 -1.16
N THR A 297 -11.32 -4.37 -0.13
CA THR A 297 -11.69 -5.79 -0.09
C THR A 297 -12.84 -6.17 -1.01
N ALA A 298 -13.71 -5.21 -1.34
CA ALA A 298 -14.89 -5.39 -2.18
C ALA A 298 -14.63 -4.98 -3.64
N ALA A 299 -13.49 -4.33 -3.93
CA ALA A 299 -13.15 -3.93 -5.29
C ALA A 299 -12.66 -5.13 -6.14
N PRO A 300 -13.08 -5.21 -7.42
CA PRO A 300 -12.52 -6.19 -8.35
C PRO A 300 -11.04 -5.91 -8.65
N ALA A 301 -10.25 -6.97 -8.78
CA ALA A 301 -8.81 -6.86 -9.03
C ALA A 301 -8.51 -6.06 -10.32
N GLY A 302 -7.77 -4.96 -10.19
CA GLY A 302 -7.29 -4.15 -11.32
C GLY A 302 -8.14 -2.93 -11.71
N GLY A 303 -9.25 -2.65 -11.00
CA GLY A 303 -10.05 -1.44 -11.25
C GLY A 303 -9.45 -0.19 -10.59
N LYS A 304 -9.11 0.83 -11.38
CA LYS A 304 -8.86 2.18 -10.85
C LYS A 304 -10.21 2.85 -10.60
N PHE A 305 -10.56 3.09 -9.35
CA PHE A 305 -11.79 3.76 -8.97
C PHE A 305 -11.47 5.14 -8.41
N ARG A 306 -11.98 6.19 -9.06
CA ARG A 306 -11.84 7.59 -8.62
C ARG A 306 -13.22 8.19 -8.39
N TYR A 307 -13.34 9.03 -7.38
CA TYR A 307 -14.58 9.73 -7.04
C TYR A 307 -14.28 11.12 -6.45
N ASP A 308 -15.24 12.03 -6.53
CA ASP A 308 -15.10 13.39 -6.00
C ASP A 308 -14.89 13.39 -4.48
N ALA A 309 -13.93 14.15 -3.97
CA ALA A 309 -13.60 14.17 -2.55
C ALA A 309 -14.75 14.68 -1.65
N ASN A 310 -15.69 15.44 -2.20
CA ASN A 310 -16.87 15.95 -1.51
C ASN A 310 -18.10 15.05 -1.69
N ALA A 311 -18.00 13.92 -2.39
CA ALA A 311 -19.12 13.01 -2.59
C ALA A 311 -19.49 12.26 -1.30
N GLY A 312 -20.80 12.17 -1.05
CA GLY A 312 -21.37 11.33 0.01
C GLY A 312 -20.78 11.58 1.40
N LEU A 313 -20.51 10.49 2.12
CA LEU A 313 -19.97 10.52 3.48
C LEU A 313 -18.56 11.11 3.56
N THR A 314 -17.78 11.01 2.49
CA THR A 314 -16.41 11.52 2.40
C THR A 314 -16.39 13.03 2.59
N GLY A 315 -17.28 13.77 1.91
CA GLY A 315 -17.36 15.23 2.07
C GLY A 315 -17.69 15.67 3.50
N GLU A 316 -18.56 14.93 4.19
CA GLU A 316 -18.89 15.22 5.59
C GLU A 316 -17.70 15.00 6.53
N VAL A 317 -16.96 13.92 6.33
CA VAL A 317 -15.75 13.58 7.08
C VAL A 317 -14.66 14.64 6.90
N LEU A 318 -14.46 15.11 5.66
CA LEU A 318 -13.48 16.15 5.36
C LEU A 318 -13.84 17.49 6.01
N ARG A 319 -15.13 17.84 6.05
CA ARG A 319 -15.62 19.06 6.71
C ARG A 319 -15.42 19.00 8.23
N LEU A 320 -15.73 17.85 8.83
CA LEU A 320 -15.67 17.68 10.29
C LEU A 320 -14.26 17.39 10.81
N ARG A 321 -13.34 16.94 9.95
CA ARG A 321 -11.96 16.55 10.28
C ARG A 321 -11.87 15.54 11.44
N ARG A 322 -12.89 14.71 11.59
CA ARG A 322 -12.99 13.66 12.60
C ARG A 322 -13.67 12.44 11.99
N PRO A 323 -13.55 11.25 12.61
CA PRO A 323 -14.27 10.07 12.17
C PRO A 323 -15.78 10.33 12.11
N VAL A 324 -16.44 9.78 11.10
CA VAL A 324 -17.90 9.80 10.99
C VAL A 324 -18.39 8.36 10.97
N VAL A 325 -19.37 8.09 11.83
CA VAL A 325 -20.05 6.79 11.91
C VAL A 325 -21.44 6.96 11.33
N ALA A 326 -21.67 6.33 10.18
CA ALA A 326 -22.97 6.33 9.52
C ALA A 326 -23.68 4.99 9.70
N ARG A 327 -24.99 5.07 9.93
CA ARG A 327 -25.86 3.93 10.24
C ARG A 327 -27.03 3.89 9.27
N ALA A 328 -27.53 2.69 9.00
CA ALA A 328 -28.67 2.45 8.11
C ALA A 328 -28.53 3.16 6.74
N LEU A 329 -27.35 3.05 6.13
CA LEU A 329 -27.05 3.65 4.84
C LEU A 329 -27.90 3.03 3.73
N ALA A 330 -28.45 3.87 2.86
CA ALA A 330 -29.07 3.46 1.60
C ALA A 330 -28.02 3.33 0.50
N ARG A 331 -28.35 2.61 -0.58
CA ARG A 331 -27.39 2.34 -1.67
C ARG A 331 -26.94 3.61 -2.39
N GLU A 332 -27.79 4.63 -2.45
CA GLU A 332 -27.44 5.92 -3.07
C GLU A 332 -26.52 6.78 -2.19
N GLN A 333 -26.36 6.44 -0.91
CA GLN A 333 -25.59 7.22 0.06
C GLN A 333 -24.13 6.75 0.19
N VAL A 334 -23.78 5.61 -0.41
CA VAL A 334 -22.46 4.97 -0.29
C VAL A 334 -21.68 5.12 -1.58
N VAL A 335 -20.42 5.52 -1.47
CA VAL A 335 -19.47 5.48 -2.58
C VAL A 335 -18.71 4.15 -2.52
N ALA A 336 -19.33 3.09 -3.05
CA ALA A 336 -18.80 1.73 -3.00
C ALA A 336 -18.18 1.31 -4.35
N PRO A 337 -16.99 0.70 -4.36
CA PRO A 337 -16.37 0.19 -5.59
C PRO A 337 -16.98 -1.14 -6.10
N GLY A 338 -17.91 -1.74 -5.34
CA GLY A 338 -18.46 -3.07 -5.61
C GLY A 338 -19.96 -3.18 -5.35
N ARG A 339 -20.49 -4.42 -5.40
CA ARG A 339 -21.91 -4.75 -5.16
C ARG A 339 -22.19 -5.17 -3.71
N GLU A 340 -21.58 -4.49 -2.75
CA GLU A 340 -21.82 -4.72 -1.34
C GLU A 340 -23.23 -4.26 -0.91
N GLN A 341 -23.74 -4.86 0.18
CA GLN A 341 -25.00 -4.45 0.80
C GLN A 341 -24.73 -3.28 1.75
N PRO A 342 -25.37 -2.11 1.53
CA PRO A 342 -25.27 -0.98 2.45
C PRO A 342 -25.82 -1.34 3.83
N GLY A 343 -25.11 -0.95 4.88
CA GLY A 343 -25.51 -1.16 6.28
C GLY A 343 -25.02 -0.03 7.16
N SER A 344 -23.86 -0.20 7.79
CA SER A 344 -23.17 0.85 8.52
C SER A 344 -21.72 1.00 8.05
N GLU A 345 -21.18 2.21 8.18
CA GLU A 345 -19.85 2.57 7.72
C GLU A 345 -19.18 3.53 8.71
N VAL A 346 -17.89 3.30 8.95
CA VAL A 346 -17.02 4.26 9.63
C VAL A 346 -16.02 4.79 8.61
N LEU A 347 -16.05 6.10 8.38
CA LEU A 347 -14.99 6.79 7.64
C LEU A 347 -14.08 7.54 8.61
N VAL A 348 -12.77 7.32 8.46
CA VAL A 348 -11.73 7.97 9.24
C VAL A 348 -10.87 8.82 8.30
N PRO A 349 -10.76 10.14 8.53
CA PRO A 349 -9.89 10.98 7.71
C PRO A 349 -8.42 10.76 8.08
N LEU A 350 -7.56 10.72 7.07
CA LEU A 350 -6.13 10.50 7.24
C LEU A 350 -5.38 11.80 6.96
N TYR A 351 -4.89 12.42 8.04
CA TYR A 351 -4.09 13.65 7.98
C TYR A 351 -2.64 13.38 8.38
N HIS A 352 -1.71 13.90 7.59
CA HIS A 352 -0.28 13.92 7.91
C HIS A 352 0.22 15.36 7.83
N ALA A 353 0.90 15.84 8.88
CA ALA A 353 1.37 17.23 8.97
C ALA A 353 0.28 18.28 8.61
N ALA A 354 -0.95 18.06 9.12
CA ALA A 354 -2.15 18.85 8.84
C ALA A 354 -2.65 18.87 7.37
N GLN A 355 -2.04 18.10 6.48
CA GLN A 355 -2.49 17.90 5.10
C GLN A 355 -3.35 16.64 5.00
N LEU A 356 -4.45 16.73 4.25
CA LEU A 356 -5.28 15.57 3.94
C LEU A 356 -4.51 14.65 2.98
N VAL A 357 -4.35 13.40 3.37
CA VAL A 357 -3.67 12.39 2.55
C VAL A 357 -4.67 11.38 1.98
N GLY A 358 -5.81 11.20 2.64
CA GLY A 358 -6.83 10.25 2.19
C GLY A 358 -7.89 9.95 3.24
N VAL A 359 -8.61 8.86 3.03
CA VAL A 359 -9.63 8.35 3.94
C VAL A 359 -9.52 6.83 4.07
N TRP A 360 -9.90 6.33 5.24
CA TRP A 360 -10.04 4.92 5.55
C TRP A 360 -11.51 4.61 5.82
N SER A 361 -12.06 3.63 5.11
CA SER A 361 -13.43 3.15 5.25
C SER A 361 -13.46 1.73 5.82
N VAL A 362 -14.37 1.52 6.79
CA VAL A 362 -14.69 0.22 7.38
C VAL A 362 -16.21 0.04 7.35
N ARG A 363 -16.70 -1.07 6.77
CA ARG A 363 -18.12 -1.27 6.43
C ARG A 363 -18.64 -2.63 6.91
N HIS A 364 -19.93 -2.64 7.26
CA HIS A 364 -20.68 -3.85 7.63
C HIS A 364 -22.13 -3.78 7.14
N SER A 365 -22.70 -4.92 6.74
CA SER A 365 -24.10 -5.05 6.35
C SER A 365 -25.13 -4.80 7.48
N ASP A 366 -24.73 -4.85 8.75
CA ASP A 366 -25.64 -4.58 9.87
C ASP A 366 -25.75 -3.05 10.06
N PRO A 367 -26.95 -2.46 9.94
CA PRO A 367 -27.15 -1.02 10.02
C PRO A 367 -26.84 -0.40 11.39
N ALA A 368 -26.77 -1.21 12.46
CA ALA A 368 -26.53 -0.77 13.82
C ALA A 368 -25.16 -1.19 14.37
N MET A 369 -24.26 -1.70 13.51
CA MET A 369 -23.01 -2.31 13.96
C MET A 369 -22.09 -1.33 14.69
N TYR A 370 -21.89 -0.14 14.13
CA TYR A 370 -20.88 0.81 14.60
C TYR A 370 -21.43 1.90 15.52
N ARG A 371 -20.65 2.21 16.55
CA ARG A 371 -20.83 3.29 17.53
C ARG A 371 -19.76 4.35 17.34
N ASP A 372 -19.99 5.55 17.87
CA ASP A 372 -19.01 6.65 17.79
C ASP A 372 -17.66 6.27 18.42
N SER A 373 -17.69 5.44 19.47
CA SER A 373 -16.50 4.87 20.10
C SER A 373 -15.66 4.00 19.16
N ASP A 374 -16.28 3.30 18.21
CA ASP A 374 -15.55 2.50 17.20
C ASP A 374 -14.79 3.43 16.25
N GLY A 375 -15.41 4.54 15.85
CA GLY A 375 -14.76 5.60 15.08
C GLY A 375 -13.57 6.20 15.80
N ASP A 376 -13.72 6.52 17.09
CA ASP A 376 -12.63 7.03 17.92
C ASP A 376 -11.50 6.00 18.06
N MET A 377 -11.81 4.70 18.19
CA MET A 377 -10.81 3.63 18.23
C MET A 377 -10.02 3.52 16.92
N LEU A 378 -10.70 3.55 15.77
CA LEU A 378 -10.03 3.52 14.47
C LEU A 378 -9.20 4.78 14.21
N ALA A 379 -9.66 5.94 14.69
CA ALA A 379 -8.92 7.20 14.60
C ALA A 379 -7.53 7.13 15.23
N LEU A 380 -7.32 6.24 16.21
CA LEU A 380 -6.04 6.07 16.87
C LEU A 380 -4.96 5.50 15.94
N LEU A 381 -5.35 4.78 14.87
CA LEU A 381 -4.43 4.32 13.82
C LEU A 381 -4.27 5.32 12.68
N ALA A 382 -5.17 6.29 12.56
CA ALA A 382 -5.18 7.25 11.46
C ALA A 382 -3.81 7.93 11.24
N PRO A 383 -3.06 8.38 12.26
CA PRO A 383 -1.77 9.03 12.04
C PRO A 383 -0.74 8.14 11.34
N GLN A 384 -0.69 6.85 11.68
CA GLN A 384 0.27 5.90 11.11
C GLN A 384 -0.12 5.48 9.70
N LEU A 385 -1.42 5.27 9.47
CA LEU A 385 -1.96 4.99 8.14
C LEU A 385 -1.79 6.19 7.22
N ALA A 386 -2.00 7.42 7.72
CA ALA A 386 -1.76 8.65 6.99
C ALA A 386 -0.28 8.82 6.61
N LEU A 387 0.64 8.53 7.53
CA LEU A 387 2.07 8.54 7.24
C LEU A 387 2.44 7.55 6.14
N MET A 388 1.92 6.32 6.20
CA MET A 388 2.21 5.30 5.19
C MET A 388 1.68 5.68 3.80
N LEU A 389 0.44 6.19 3.73
CA LEU A 389 -0.13 6.73 2.49
C LEU A 389 0.67 7.93 1.96
N ALA A 390 1.16 8.80 2.84
CA ALA A 390 1.96 9.96 2.46
C ALA A 390 3.33 9.55 1.89
N ILE A 391 3.98 8.55 2.50
CA ILE A 391 5.25 7.98 2.01
C ILE A 391 5.05 7.33 0.64
N GLU A 392 4.01 6.50 0.47
CA GLU A 392 3.74 5.84 -0.81
C GLU A 392 3.46 6.86 -1.94
N GLY A 393 2.70 7.92 -1.64
CA GLY A 393 2.48 9.04 -2.56
C GLY A 393 3.76 9.78 -2.94
N SER A 394 4.72 9.89 -2.01
CA SER A 394 5.99 10.60 -2.22
C SER A 394 7.07 9.78 -2.93
N VAL A 395 7.03 8.45 -2.78
CA VAL A 395 8.06 7.53 -3.33
C VAL A 395 7.78 7.14 -4.79
N GLN A 396 6.52 7.00 -5.20
CA GLN A 396 6.18 6.63 -6.59
C GLN A 396 6.83 7.53 -7.67
N PRO A 397 6.85 8.87 -7.53
CA PRO A 397 7.49 9.75 -8.52
C PRO A 397 9.00 9.51 -8.67
N VAL A 398 9.68 9.15 -7.57
CA VAL A 398 11.13 8.95 -7.52
C VAL A 398 11.53 7.63 -8.20
N VAL A 399 10.77 6.56 -7.96
CA VAL A 399 11.00 5.26 -8.63
C VAL A 399 10.80 5.41 -10.15
N GLY A 400 9.74 6.08 -10.59
CA GLY A 400 9.51 6.34 -12.02
C GLY A 400 10.52 7.31 -12.66
N ALA A 401 11.28 8.08 -11.88
CA ALA A 401 12.38 8.90 -12.37
C ALA A 401 13.66 8.08 -12.60
N SER A 402 13.93 7.09 -11.74
CA SER A 402 15.06 6.16 -11.92
C SER A 402 14.89 5.27 -13.15
N ASP A 403 13.68 4.78 -13.41
CA ASP A 403 13.40 3.98 -14.63
C ASP A 403 13.63 4.79 -15.90
N ARG A 404 13.19 6.06 -15.91
CA ARG A 404 13.46 6.99 -17.01
C ARG A 404 14.96 7.25 -17.18
N THR A 405 15.69 7.47 -16.09
CA THR A 405 17.14 7.70 -16.13
C THR A 405 17.89 6.49 -16.69
N THR A 406 17.46 5.28 -16.33
CA THR A 406 18.01 4.02 -16.86
C THR A 406 17.78 3.89 -18.36
N SER A 407 16.57 4.21 -18.83
CA SER A 407 16.24 4.23 -20.26
C SER A 407 17.06 5.27 -21.02
N TYR A 408 17.26 6.47 -20.46
CA TYR A 408 18.13 7.50 -21.05
C TYR A 408 19.59 7.04 -21.12
N MET A 409 20.13 6.42 -20.06
CA MET A 409 21.50 5.88 -20.04
C MET A 409 21.71 4.78 -21.08
N GLN A 410 20.73 3.88 -21.25
CA GLN A 410 20.77 2.84 -22.29
C GLN A 410 20.77 3.45 -23.69
N THR A 411 19.89 4.43 -23.93
CA THR A 411 19.85 5.16 -25.20
C THR A 411 21.18 5.86 -25.48
N LEU A 412 21.73 6.58 -24.49
CA LEU A 412 23.01 7.29 -24.62
C LEU A 412 24.16 6.34 -24.91
N THR A 413 24.19 5.17 -24.28
CA THR A 413 25.20 4.13 -24.49
C THR A 413 25.11 3.57 -25.92
N ALA A 414 23.90 3.26 -26.39
CA ALA A 414 23.67 2.77 -27.75
C ALA A 414 24.09 3.82 -28.80
N THR A 415 23.72 5.10 -28.59
CA THR A 415 24.14 6.19 -29.48
C THR A 415 25.66 6.38 -29.47
N THR A 416 26.30 6.28 -28.30
CA THR A 416 27.77 6.39 -28.18
C THR A 416 28.49 5.26 -28.91
N GLN A 417 28.00 4.02 -28.79
CA GLN A 417 28.54 2.87 -29.53
C GLN A 417 28.39 3.06 -31.04
N GLN A 418 27.25 3.56 -31.49
CA GLN A 418 27.01 3.85 -32.91
C GLN A 418 27.90 4.97 -33.45
N ILE A 419 28.13 6.03 -32.66
CA ILE A 419 29.09 7.10 -33.00
C ILE A 419 30.51 6.52 -33.08
N HIS A 420 30.91 5.67 -32.14
CA HIS A 420 32.23 5.05 -32.16
C HIS A 420 32.43 4.20 -33.43
N ALA A 421 31.46 3.35 -33.78
CA ALA A 421 31.49 2.55 -35.00
C ALA A 421 31.53 3.43 -36.26
N SER A 422 30.74 4.51 -36.30
CA SER A 422 30.74 5.47 -37.41
C SER A 422 32.08 6.18 -37.54
N SER A 423 32.70 6.62 -36.44
CA SER A 423 34.03 7.22 -36.42
C SER A 423 35.11 6.26 -36.93
N GLN A 424 35.07 4.98 -36.54
CA GLN A 424 35.99 3.97 -37.07
C GLN A 424 35.83 3.79 -38.59
N ALA A 425 34.59 3.76 -39.08
CA ALA A 425 34.31 3.67 -40.52
C ALA A 425 34.82 4.91 -41.29
N VAL A 426 34.63 6.11 -40.74
CA VAL A 426 35.16 7.36 -41.31
C VAL A 426 36.68 7.34 -41.33
N ALA A 427 37.34 6.94 -40.25
CA ALA A 427 38.80 6.83 -40.18
C ALA A 427 39.35 5.79 -41.18
N ALA A 428 38.65 4.67 -41.36
CA ALA A 428 39.00 3.68 -42.38
C ALA A 428 38.82 4.23 -43.81
N SER A 429 37.76 5.00 -44.05
CA SER A 429 37.53 5.67 -45.34
C SER A 429 38.60 6.73 -45.63
N ALA A 430 38.95 7.55 -44.64
CA ALA A 430 40.00 8.56 -44.75
C ALA A 430 41.37 7.92 -45.06
N ARG A 431 41.73 6.81 -44.39
CA ARG A 431 42.96 6.06 -44.69
C ARG A 431 42.98 5.49 -46.10
N ARG A 432 41.86 4.96 -46.59
CA ARG A 432 41.75 4.48 -47.98
C ARG A 432 41.89 5.62 -48.98
N ALA A 433 41.26 6.76 -48.72
CA ALA A 433 41.37 7.95 -49.55
C ALA A 433 42.81 8.49 -49.58
N SER A 434 43.51 8.56 -48.44
CA SER A 434 44.90 9.01 -48.39
C SER A 434 45.84 8.06 -49.13
N GLN A 435 45.63 6.74 -49.02
CA GLN A 435 46.39 5.75 -49.78
C GLN A 435 46.14 5.86 -51.28
N GLY A 436 44.88 6.00 -51.70
CA GLY A 436 44.53 6.22 -53.11
C GLY A 436 45.13 7.51 -53.66
N ALA A 437 45.11 8.60 -52.89
CA ALA A 437 45.73 9.87 -53.26
C ALA A 437 47.26 9.74 -53.41
N ALA A 438 47.93 9.06 -52.48
CA ALA A 438 49.38 8.80 -52.57
C ALA A 438 49.74 7.96 -53.80
N GLN A 439 48.93 6.95 -54.11
CA GLN A 439 49.12 6.10 -55.29
C GLN A 439 48.90 6.87 -56.59
N ALA A 440 47.87 7.73 -56.64
CA ALA A 440 47.64 8.62 -57.78
C ALA A 440 48.79 9.64 -57.95
N ALA A 441 49.30 10.21 -56.87
CA ALA A 441 50.47 11.09 -56.92
C ALA A 441 51.72 10.37 -57.45
N GLY A 442 51.93 9.10 -57.07
CA GLY A 442 52.99 8.26 -57.61
C GLY A 442 52.86 8.02 -59.12
N LEU A 443 51.64 7.70 -59.60
CA LEU A 443 51.37 7.53 -61.04
C LEU A 443 51.58 8.83 -61.83
N VAL A 444 51.17 9.98 -61.29
CA VAL A 444 51.40 11.29 -61.92
C VAL A 444 52.90 11.62 -61.97
N SER A 445 53.66 11.30 -60.92
CA SER A 445 55.11 11.51 -60.91
C SER A 445 55.83 10.60 -61.92
N ALA A 446 55.40 9.35 -62.07
CA ALA A 446 55.93 8.45 -63.10
C ALA A 446 55.63 8.96 -64.50
N LEU A 447 54.37 9.38 -64.76
CA LEU A 447 53.97 9.96 -66.04
C LEU A 447 54.76 11.23 -66.39
N ALA A 448 55.06 12.07 -65.39
CA ALA A 448 55.88 13.26 -65.57
C ALA A 448 57.34 12.91 -65.92
N HIS A 449 57.88 11.83 -65.37
CA HIS A 449 59.22 11.33 -65.70
C HIS A 449 59.27 10.80 -67.13
N ASP A 450 58.34 9.93 -67.50
CA ASP A 450 58.23 9.37 -68.85
C ASP A 450 58.05 10.47 -69.91
N ALA A 451 57.27 11.51 -69.60
CA ALA A 451 57.09 12.66 -70.49
C ALA A 451 58.38 13.47 -70.66
N SER A 452 59.20 13.60 -69.60
CA SER A 452 60.50 14.27 -69.68
C SER A 452 61.49 13.46 -70.51
N GLU A 453 61.51 12.14 -70.36
CA GLU A 453 62.35 11.23 -71.14
C GLU A 453 61.96 11.25 -72.64
N LEU A 454 60.66 11.25 -72.93
CA LEU A 454 60.14 11.40 -74.29
C LEU A 454 60.52 12.74 -74.91
N ALA A 455 60.46 13.83 -74.14
CA ALA A 455 60.89 15.16 -74.60
C ALA A 455 62.38 15.21 -74.91
N GLN A 456 63.22 14.53 -74.10
CA GLN A 456 64.65 14.42 -74.33
C GLN A 456 64.95 13.63 -75.61
N HIS A 457 64.33 12.46 -75.79
CA HIS A 457 64.47 11.68 -77.01
C HIS A 457 63.98 12.42 -78.26
N ALA A 458 62.87 13.16 -78.16
CA ALA A 458 62.43 14.03 -79.26
C ALA A 458 63.46 15.11 -79.60
N GLY A 459 64.15 15.67 -78.60
CA GLY A 459 65.26 16.61 -78.78
C GLY A 459 66.48 15.98 -79.47
N GLU A 460 66.85 14.76 -79.08
CA GLU A 460 67.93 13.99 -79.71
C GLU A 460 67.62 13.68 -81.18
N VAL A 461 66.39 13.28 -81.50
CA VAL A 461 65.94 13.02 -82.87
C VAL A 461 65.93 14.31 -83.70
N ALA A 462 65.51 15.44 -83.13
CA ALA A 462 65.56 16.73 -83.82
C ALA A 462 67.01 17.15 -84.12
N ALA A 463 67.93 16.98 -83.17
CA ALA A 463 69.35 17.27 -83.35
C ALA A 463 69.98 16.38 -84.43
N ALA A 464 69.69 15.08 -84.43
CA ALA A 464 70.13 14.15 -85.48
C ALA A 464 69.55 14.54 -86.86
N GLY A 465 68.32 15.05 -86.90
CA GLY A 465 67.70 15.58 -88.11
C GLY A 465 68.40 16.84 -88.65
N ASP A 466 68.83 17.74 -87.78
CA ASP A 466 69.60 18.93 -88.16
C ASP A 466 71.02 18.57 -88.64
N GLU A 467 71.68 17.60 -88.00
CA GLU A 467 72.99 17.07 -88.44
C GLU A 467 72.88 16.41 -89.82
N THR A 468 71.84 15.61 -90.04
CA THR A 468 71.55 15.00 -91.35
C THR A 468 71.33 16.08 -92.43
N ARG A 469 70.62 17.17 -92.09
CA ARG A 469 70.40 18.31 -92.99
C ARG A 469 71.71 19.03 -93.33
N ALA A 470 72.57 19.26 -92.34
CA ALA A 470 73.89 19.87 -92.54
C ALA A 470 74.81 19.00 -93.42
N SER A 471 74.84 17.69 -93.15
CA SER A 471 75.58 16.73 -93.97
C SER A 471 75.05 16.67 -95.41
N GLY A 472 73.72 16.77 -95.59
CA GLY A 472 73.10 16.89 -96.91
C GLY A 472 73.54 18.14 -97.69
N ALA A 473 73.57 19.31 -97.04
CA ALA A 473 74.04 20.55 -97.65
C ALA A 473 75.53 20.50 -98.05
N GLN A 474 76.36 19.85 -97.24
CA GLN A 474 77.78 19.63 -97.56
C GLN A 474 77.96 18.66 -98.73
N MET A 475 77.10 17.64 -98.83
CA MET A 475 77.08 16.71 -99.96
C MET A 475 76.70 17.44 -101.25
N GLU A 476 75.70 18.33 -101.21
CA GLU A 476 75.27 19.14 -102.34
C GLU A 476 76.39 20.08 -102.85
N GLN A 477 77.12 20.75 -101.95
CA GLN A 477 78.31 21.53 -102.30
C GLN A 477 79.40 20.68 -102.97
N THR A 478 79.59 19.45 -102.50
CA THR A 478 80.60 18.53 -103.04
C THR A 478 80.20 18.06 -104.44
N THR A 479 78.93 17.69 -104.63
CA THR A 479 78.38 17.34 -105.94
C THR A 479 78.52 18.48 -106.94
N GLU A 480 78.30 19.71 -106.51
CA GLU A 480 78.46 20.91 -107.36
C GLU A 480 79.93 21.13 -107.78
N LYS A 481 80.89 20.95 -106.84
CA LYS A 481 82.32 20.98 -107.16
C LYS A 481 82.70 19.89 -108.18
N ILE A 482 82.20 18.67 -107.99
CA ILE A 482 82.44 17.56 -108.93
C ILE A 482 81.88 17.93 -110.31
N ARG A 483 80.65 18.43 -110.38
CA ARG A 483 80.00 18.85 -111.64
C ARG A 483 80.83 19.90 -112.39
N LEU A 484 81.32 20.93 -111.69
CA LEU A 484 82.17 21.97 -112.28
C LEU A 484 83.51 21.40 -112.77
N ALA A 485 84.13 20.50 -112.02
CA ALA A 485 85.37 19.82 -112.44
C ALA A 485 85.16 18.94 -113.68
N THR A 486 84.04 18.21 -113.77
CA THR A 486 83.68 17.41 -114.94
C THR A 486 83.47 18.29 -116.17
N GLN A 487 82.80 19.45 -116.04
CA GLN A 487 82.65 20.40 -117.15
C GLN A 487 83.99 20.97 -117.64
N ALA A 488 84.93 21.23 -116.73
CA ALA A 488 86.28 21.67 -117.08
C ALA A 488 87.08 20.58 -117.83
N ALA A 489 86.94 19.31 -117.42
CA ALA A 489 87.58 18.17 -118.09
C ALA A 489 87.03 17.96 -119.52
N VAL A 490 85.71 18.11 -119.71
CA VAL A 490 85.07 18.00 -121.04
C VAL A 490 85.57 19.10 -122.00
N ARG A 491 85.76 20.34 -121.52
CA ARG A 491 86.32 21.42 -122.35
C ARG A 491 87.75 21.13 -122.80
N ARG A 492 88.61 20.59 -121.92
CA ARG A 492 89.99 20.21 -122.28
C ARG A 492 90.06 19.08 -123.31
N LEU A 493 89.11 18.15 -123.29
CA LEU A 493 89.02 17.09 -124.30
C LEU A 493 88.58 17.63 -125.67
N SER A 494 87.75 18.68 -125.70
CA SER A 494 87.34 19.33 -126.95
C SER A 494 88.49 20.08 -127.63
N ASP A 495 89.35 20.75 -126.86
CA ASP A 495 90.53 21.46 -127.41
C ASP A 495 91.58 20.51 -127.99
N LEU A 496 91.72 19.30 -127.43
CA LEU A 496 92.65 18.27 -127.93
C LEU A 496 92.21 17.68 -129.29
N GLY A 497 90.90 17.67 -129.56
CA GLY A 497 90.35 17.22 -130.84
C GLY A 497 90.79 18.09 -132.02
N VAL A 498 90.87 19.42 -131.81
CA VAL A 498 91.20 20.40 -132.85
C VAL A 498 92.68 20.32 -133.27
N THR A 499 93.59 20.03 -132.33
CA THR A 499 95.04 19.90 -132.62
C THR A 499 95.42 18.67 -133.45
N THR A 500 94.56 17.65 -133.50
CA THR A 500 94.87 16.40 -134.21
C THR A 500 94.56 16.51 -135.72
N GLU A 501 93.60 17.35 -136.12
CA GLU A 501 93.33 17.63 -137.54
C GLU A 501 94.40 18.52 -138.20
N GLU A 502 95.09 19.34 -137.41
CA GLU A 502 96.14 20.25 -137.89
C GLU A 502 97.44 19.50 -138.20
N SER A 503 97.79 18.51 -137.37
CA SER A 503 98.96 17.64 -137.57
C SER A 503 98.86 16.75 -138.82
N ALA A 504 97.65 16.35 -139.23
CA ALA A 504 97.42 15.55 -140.43
C ALA A 504 97.55 16.34 -141.76
N ARG A 505 97.51 17.68 -141.70
CA ARG A 505 97.74 18.55 -142.87
C ARG A 505 99.22 18.85 -143.07
N GLU A 506 99.98 18.99 -141.98
CA GLU A 506 101.41 19.32 -142.06
C GLU A 506 102.28 18.15 -142.54
N VAL A 507 101.92 16.90 -142.20
CA VAL A 507 102.63 15.70 -142.70
C VAL A 507 102.42 15.50 -144.20
N ARG A 508 101.29 15.94 -144.77
CA ARG A 508 101.09 15.91 -146.23
C ARG A 508 101.94 16.96 -146.95
N ARG A 509 102.17 18.12 -146.33
CA ARG A 509 102.96 19.20 -146.89
C ARG A 509 104.47 18.88 -146.92
N LEU A 510 104.96 18.14 -145.93
CA LEU A 510 106.35 17.66 -145.92
C LEU A 510 106.63 16.52 -146.91
N ARG A 511 105.59 15.79 -147.34
CA ARG A 511 105.70 14.76 -148.38
C ARG A 511 105.96 15.35 -149.78
N ASP A 512 105.42 16.54 -150.07
CA ASP A 512 105.60 17.18 -151.39
C ASP A 512 106.92 17.95 -151.52
N VAL A 513 107.55 18.38 -150.42
CA VAL A 513 108.83 19.12 -150.44
C VAL A 513 110.04 18.20 -150.61
N ALA A 514 109.95 16.94 -150.19
CA ALA A 514 111.05 15.98 -150.33
C ALA A 514 111.22 15.46 -151.77
N GLU A 515 110.16 15.44 -152.60
CA GLU A 515 110.25 15.04 -154.02
C GLU A 515 110.93 16.09 -154.92
N GLN A 516 111.20 17.30 -154.42
CA GLN A 516 111.73 18.42 -155.20
C GLN A 516 113.24 18.65 -155.06
N VAL A 517 113.96 17.92 -154.19
CA VAL A 517 115.39 18.16 -153.90
C VAL A 517 116.33 17.12 -154.52
N GLU A 518 115.87 15.94 -154.96
CA GLU A 518 116.74 14.93 -155.61
C GLU A 518 116.74 15.03 -157.15
N LYS A 519 116.72 16.27 -157.67
CA LYS A 519 116.99 16.58 -159.08
C LYS A 519 118.09 17.64 -159.28
N PHE A 520 119.00 17.77 -158.31
CA PHE A 520 120.29 18.43 -158.47
C PHE A 520 121.41 17.67 -157.75
#